data_AF-A0A9N9NPJ1-F1
#
_entry.id   AF-A0A9N9NPJ1-F1
#
_cell.length_a   1.000
_cell.length_b   1.000
_cell.length_c   1.000
_cell.angle_alpha   90.00
_cell.angle_beta   90.00
_cell.angle_gamma   90.00
#
_symmetry.space_group_name_H-M   'P 1'
#
loop_
_entity.id
_entity.type
_entity.pdbx_description
1 polymer ?
#
loop_
_entity_poly.entity_id
_entity_poly.type
_entity_poly.pdbx_seq_one_letter_code
_entity_poly.pdbx_strand_id
1 'polypeptide(L)'
;KFGGKNYSQLYKIISLEQYPTKVIYTRKEKEINYKVSNNYQVETTLSGLTVLCKTQYQFLRKIAIKYIIEWTDENDQIKSRYSLSSARAAGSLFLK
;
A
#
# COMPACT_ATOMS: atom_id res chain seq x y z
N LYS A 1 19.07 4.50 21.66
CA LYS A 1 19.95 4.25 20.50
C LYS A 1 19.22 3.33 19.53
N PHE A 2 18.62 3.85 18.46
CA PHE A 2 18.08 3.02 17.39
C PHE A 2 19.26 2.51 16.56
N GLY A 3 19.74 1.31 16.91
CA GLY A 3 20.80 0.64 16.17
C GLY A 3 20.37 0.45 14.72
N GLY A 4 21.19 0.93 13.79
CA GLY A 4 21.00 0.80 12.35
C GLY A 4 20.97 -0.66 11.93
N LYS A 5 19.77 -1.26 11.94
CA LYS A 5 19.50 -2.52 11.26
C LYS A 5 19.17 -2.17 9.82
N ASN A 6 20.03 -2.57 8.89
CA ASN A 6 19.72 -2.55 7.46
C ASN A 6 18.64 -3.60 7.21
N TYR A 7 17.38 -3.17 7.19
CA TYR A 7 16.29 -4.00 6.69
C TYR A 7 16.33 -3.90 5.16
N SER A 8 16.97 -4.86 4.49
CA SER A 8 16.80 -5.00 3.03
C SER A 8 15.37 -5.47 2.77
N GLN A 9 14.45 -4.52 2.65
CA GLN A 9 13.09 -4.80 2.21
C GLN A 9 13.13 -5.03 0.70
N LEU A 10 13.09 -6.31 0.32
CA LEU A 10 12.87 -6.71 -1.06
C LEU A 10 11.39 -6.49 -1.37
N TYR A 11 11.14 -5.66 -2.38
CA TYR A 11 9.83 -5.48 -2.96
C TYR A 11 9.92 -5.73 -4.46
N LYS A 12 8.82 -6.24 -5.01
CA LYS A 12 8.65 -6.47 -6.44
C LYS A 12 7.47 -5.64 -6.91
N ILE A 13 7.74 -4.71 -7.82
CA ILE A 13 6.67 -3.96 -8.49
C ILE A 13 5.98 -4.93 -9.45
N ILE A 14 4.70 -5.18 -9.23
CA ILE A 14 3.89 -6.06 -10.07
C ILE A 14 3.26 -5.28 -11.21
N SER A 15 2.69 -4.10 -10.92
CA SER A 15 2.15 -3.20 -11.93
C SER A 15 2.22 -1.75 -11.49
N LEU A 16 2.57 -0.87 -12.44
CA LEU A 16 2.61 0.59 -12.23
C LEU A 16 1.27 1.26 -12.50
N GLU A 17 0.53 0.74 -13.49
CA GLU A 17 -0.78 1.25 -13.94
C GLU A 17 -0.79 2.75 -14.30
N GLN A 18 -1.98 3.33 -14.45
CA GLN A 18 -2.16 4.70 -14.93
C GLN A 18 -2.66 5.66 -13.83
N TYR A 19 -2.23 6.92 -13.95
CA TYR A 19 -2.78 8.01 -13.15
C TYR A 19 -4.15 8.42 -13.69
N PRO A 20 -5.18 8.55 -12.82
CA PRO A 20 -6.46 9.07 -13.25
C PRO A 20 -6.36 10.57 -13.54
N THR A 21 -7.34 11.10 -14.30
CA THR A 21 -7.41 12.53 -14.68
C THR A 21 -7.33 13.46 -13.46
N LYS A 22 -8.00 13.09 -12.37
CA LYS A 22 -7.90 13.77 -11.07
C LYS A 22 -7.01 12.95 -10.14
N VAL A 23 -5.72 13.28 -10.12
CA VAL A 23 -4.70 12.56 -9.35
C VAL A 23 -4.61 13.05 -7.91
N ILE A 24 -4.48 12.11 -6.97
CA ILE A 24 -4.13 12.38 -5.58
C ILE A 24 -2.63 12.17 -5.41
N TYR A 25 -2.03 13.02 -4.57
CA TYR A 25 -0.60 12.96 -4.26
C TYR A 25 -0.38 12.40 -2.85
N THR A 26 0.76 11.74 -2.66
CA THR A 26 1.27 11.43 -1.31
C THR A 26 1.39 12.73 -0.51
N ARG A 27 1.08 12.70 0.78
CA ARG A 27 1.33 13.84 1.67
C ARG A 27 2.49 13.53 2.59
N LYS A 28 3.60 14.24 2.42
CA LYS A 28 4.66 14.35 3.42
C LYS A 28 4.91 15.82 3.72
N GLU A 29 5.00 16.18 4.99
CA GLU A 29 5.38 17.54 5.36
C GLU A 29 6.82 17.80 4.89
N LYS A 30 7.03 18.90 4.16
CA LYS A 30 8.35 19.40 3.71
C LYS A 30 9.11 18.53 2.70
N GLU A 31 8.46 17.55 2.05
CA GLU A 31 9.09 16.71 1.02
C GLU A 31 8.33 16.75 -0.32
N ILE A 32 8.96 16.19 -1.35
CA ILE A 32 8.37 16.00 -2.68
C ILE A 32 7.12 15.11 -2.56
N ASN A 33 6.02 15.59 -3.14
CA ASN A 33 4.78 14.85 -3.23
C ASN A 33 4.74 14.05 -4.53
N TYR A 34 4.53 12.75 -4.45
CA TYR A 34 4.45 11.85 -5.61
C TYR A 34 3.00 11.59 -6.00
N LYS A 35 2.74 11.43 -7.30
CA LYS A 35 1.44 11.00 -7.80
C LYS A 35 1.18 9.57 -7.36
N VAL A 36 -0.04 9.28 -6.94
CA VAL A 36 -0.45 7.90 -6.64
C VAL A 36 -1.21 7.35 -7.84
N SER A 37 -0.69 6.27 -8.42
CA SER A 37 -1.33 5.57 -9.54
C SER A 37 -2.55 4.78 -9.08
N ASN A 38 -3.52 4.58 -9.97
CA ASN A 38 -4.66 3.71 -9.71
C ASN A 38 -4.27 2.25 -9.98
N ASN A 39 -4.68 1.30 -9.14
CA ASN A 39 -4.34 -0.13 -9.28
C ASN A 39 -2.84 -0.44 -9.18
N TYR A 40 -2.00 0.44 -8.62
CA TYR A 40 -0.58 0.16 -8.39
C TYR A 40 -0.43 -1.08 -7.50
N GLN A 41 0.40 -2.04 -7.90
CA GLN A 41 0.59 -3.30 -7.17
C GLN A 41 2.05 -3.55 -6.83
N VAL A 42 2.30 -3.89 -5.56
CA VAL A 42 3.61 -4.25 -5.05
C VAL A 42 3.49 -5.51 -4.22
N GLU A 43 4.32 -6.49 -4.53
CA GLU A 43 4.54 -7.65 -3.71
C GLU A 43 5.73 -7.41 -2.78
N THR A 44 5.59 -7.71 -1.49
CA THR A 44 6.65 -7.55 -0.50
C THR A 44 6.45 -8.52 0.66
N THR A 45 7.47 -8.72 1.48
CA THR A 45 7.34 -9.49 2.72
C THR A 45 7.08 -8.56 3.90
N LEU A 46 6.00 -8.78 4.65
CA LEU A 46 5.70 -8.09 5.91
C LEU A 46 5.47 -9.14 7.00
N SER A 47 6.20 -9.05 8.11
CA SER A 47 6.08 -9.98 9.25
C SER A 47 6.18 -11.47 8.86
N GLY A 48 7.02 -11.79 7.87
CA GLY A 48 7.21 -13.16 7.38
C GLY A 48 6.16 -13.64 6.37
N LEU A 49 5.13 -12.84 6.08
CA LEU A 49 4.11 -13.14 5.08
C LEU A 49 4.40 -12.41 3.77
N THR A 50 4.23 -13.11 2.65
CA THR A 50 4.17 -12.46 1.33
C THR A 50 2.83 -11.74 1.22
N VAL A 51 2.88 -10.44 1.00
CA VAL A 51 1.69 -9.59 0.86
C VAL A 51 1.69 -8.87 -0.46
N LEU A 52 0.49 -8.66 -0.99
CA LEU A 52 0.23 -7.86 -2.17
C LEU A 52 -0.44 -6.54 -1.75
N CYS A 53 0.31 -5.46 -1.87
CA CYS A 53 -0.15 -4.11 -1.60
C CYS A 53 -0.75 -3.52 -2.88
N LYS A 54 -1.97 -2.96 -2.79
CA LYS A 54 -2.67 -2.36 -3.93
C LYS A 54 -3.20 -0.97 -3.60
N THR A 55 -3.21 -0.06 -4.59
CA THR A 55 -4.00 1.17 -4.53
C THR A 55 -5.25 1.02 -5.38
N GLN A 56 -6.39 1.58 -4.96
CA GLN A 56 -7.60 1.58 -5.77
C GLN A 56 -8.35 2.90 -5.58
N TYR A 57 -8.48 3.67 -6.65
CA TYR A 57 -9.25 4.91 -6.61
C TYR A 57 -10.75 4.63 -6.47
N GLN A 58 -11.41 5.46 -5.66
CA GLN A 58 -12.84 5.44 -5.44
C GLN A 58 -13.43 6.75 -5.94
N PHE A 59 -14.23 6.70 -7.01
CA PHE A 59 -14.83 7.86 -7.69
C PHE A 59 -16.30 8.07 -7.31
N LEU A 60 -16.62 7.92 -6.02
CA LEU A 60 -17.97 8.22 -5.50
C LEU A 60 -18.12 9.74 -5.31
N ARG A 61 -18.62 10.20 -4.15
CA ARG A 61 -18.86 11.63 -3.89
C ARG A 61 -17.57 12.46 -3.72
N LYS A 62 -16.51 11.86 -3.21
CA LYS A 62 -15.18 12.47 -3.05
C LYS A 62 -14.15 11.45 -3.51
N ILE A 63 -13.16 11.92 -4.28
CA ILE A 63 -12.06 11.07 -4.72
C ILE A 63 -11.24 10.66 -3.51
N ALA A 64 -11.10 9.36 -3.32
CA ALA A 64 -10.28 8.77 -2.28
C ALA A 64 -9.48 7.60 -2.85
N ILE A 65 -8.39 7.22 -2.16
CA ILE A 65 -7.61 6.03 -2.49
C ILE A 65 -7.85 5.01 -1.39
N LYS A 66 -8.26 3.81 -1.79
CA LYS A 66 -8.25 2.62 -0.94
C LYS A 66 -6.88 1.98 -1.03
N TYR A 67 -6.16 1.95 0.08
CA TYR A 67 -4.89 1.24 0.23
C TYR A 67 -5.20 -0.14 0.78
N ILE A 68 -4.88 -1.18 0.02
CA ILE A 68 -5.25 -2.56 0.31
C ILE A 68 -3.98 -3.37 0.54
N ILE A 69 -4.01 -4.25 1.53
CA ILE A 69 -3.01 -5.30 1.75
C ILE A 69 -3.76 -6.62 1.67
N GLU A 70 -3.37 -7.47 0.73
CA GLU A 70 -3.88 -8.83 0.57
C GLU A 70 -2.76 -9.81 0.91
N TRP A 71 -3.11 -10.91 1.57
CA TRP A 71 -2.17 -11.97 1.88
C TRP A 71 -2.90 -13.30 1.97
N THR A 72 -2.16 -14.38 1.80
CA THR A 72 -2.65 -15.73 2.03
C THR A 72 -2.33 -16.13 3.46
N ASP A 73 -3.32 -16.60 4.21
CA ASP A 73 -3.10 -17.13 5.56
C ASP A 73 -2.59 -18.58 5.53
N GLU A 74 -2.35 -19.14 6.71
CA GLU A 74 -1.86 -20.52 6.89
C GLU A 74 -2.83 -21.61 6.37
N ASN A 75 -4.07 -21.25 6.07
CA ASN A 75 -5.10 -22.15 5.54
C ASN A 75 -5.37 -21.91 4.05
N ASP A 76 -4.41 -21.31 3.33
CA ASP A 76 -4.53 -20.93 1.92
C ASP A 76 -5.71 -19.97 1.62
N GLN A 77 -6.24 -19.28 2.64
CA GLN A 77 -7.32 -18.33 2.43
C GLN A 77 -6.77 -16.93 2.14
N ILE A 78 -7.30 -16.30 1.09
CA ILE A 78 -7.00 -14.91 0.78
C ILE A 78 -7.69 -14.01 1.80
N LYS A 79 -6.90 -13.29 2.58
CA LYS A 79 -7.35 -12.25 3.51
C LYS A 79 -6.99 -10.89 2.95
N SER A 80 -7.75 -9.88 3.37
CA SER A 80 -7.47 -8.49 3.03
C SER A 80 -7.76 -7.53 4.17
N ARG A 81 -6.99 -6.46 4.21
CA ARG A 81 -7.21 -5.27 5.03
C ARG A 81 -7.03 -4.04 4.18
N TYR A 82 -7.75 -2.98 4.53
CA TYR A 82 -7.61 -1.73 3.80
C TYR A 82 -7.76 -0.50 4.69
N SER A 83 -7.25 0.62 4.20
CA SER A 83 -7.49 1.94 4.77
C SER A 83 -7.79 2.94 3.66
N LEU A 84 -8.67 3.91 3.94
CA LEU A 84 -8.90 5.06 3.07
C LEU A 84 -7.99 6.25 3.43
N SER A 85 -7.23 6.15 4.53
CA SER A 85 -6.45 7.25 5.08
C SER A 85 -5.01 7.26 4.56
N SER A 86 -4.32 6.12 4.56
CA SER A 86 -2.95 6.00 4.05
C SER A 86 -2.49 4.54 3.94
N ALA A 87 -1.40 4.30 3.18
CA ALA A 87 -0.70 3.02 3.15
C ALA A 87 -0.18 2.60 4.54
N ARG A 88 0.34 3.55 5.33
CA ARG A 88 0.81 3.27 6.70
C ARG A 88 -0.32 2.80 7.61
N ALA A 89 -1.50 3.40 7.50
CA ALA A 89 -2.67 2.98 8.26
C ALA A 89 -3.13 1.57 7.85
N ALA A 90 -3.12 1.24 6.55
CA ALA A 90 -3.40 -0.11 6.09
C ALA A 90 -2.38 -1.12 6.65
N GLY A 91 -1.08 -0.79 6.63
CA GLY A 91 -0.02 -1.61 7.24
C GLY A 91 -0.24 -1.84 8.73
N SER A 92 -0.62 -0.81 9.48
CA SER A 92 -0.94 -0.95 10.91
C SER A 92 -2.18 -1.83 11.16
N LEU A 93 -3.15 -1.87 10.24
CA LEU A 93 -4.33 -2.75 10.34
C LEU A 93 -4.02 -4.20 9.98
N PHE A 94 -3.03 -4.43 9.12
CA PHE A 94 -2.53 -5.77 8.80
C PHE A 94 -1.73 -6.38 9.97
N LEU A 95 -0.95 -5.56 10.68
CA LEU A 95 -0.11 -6.01 11.80
C LEU A 95 -0.87 -6.20 13.13
N LYS A 96 -2.17 -5.95 13.16
CA LYS A 96 -3.05 -6.13 14.32
C LYS A 96 -3.78 -7.45 14.22
#